data_AF-A0A7U4THM1-F1
#
_entry.id   AF-A0A7U4THM1-F1
#
_cell.length_a   1.000
_cell.length_b   1.000
_cell.length_c   1.000
_cell.angle_alpha   90.00
_cell.angle_beta   90.00
_cell.angle_gamma   90.00
#
_symmetry.space_group_name_H-M   'P 1'
#
loop_
_entity.id
_entity.type
_entity.pdbx_description
1 polymer ?
#
loop_
_entity_poly.entity_id
_entity_poly.type
_entity_poly.pdbx_seq_one_letter_code
_entity_poly.pdbx_strand_id
1 'polypeptide(L)'
;MKLGKMEGTPEEIRDFFQNNGLNIEDYLEKPDTPISRIWFVISAILIVASIVLLTLVQPTLKAIRTFLFVSGCGGGLWLAVIIQIRFKSTWAAGFIAVGTILLMLVAIGAITPIELLENIKSLKN
;
A
#
# COMPACT_ATOMS: atom_id res chain seq x y z
N MET A 1 20.96 7.21 33.88
CA MET A 1 19.59 6.70 33.70
C MET A 1 19.46 5.41 34.49
N LYS A 2 18.44 5.26 35.36
CA LYS A 2 18.22 4.04 36.16
C LYS A 2 17.32 3.08 35.38
N LEU A 3 17.91 2.08 34.74
CA LEU A 3 17.20 0.91 34.22
C LEU A 3 17.18 -0.17 35.32
N GLY A 4 16.19 -0.12 36.21
CA GLY A 4 15.93 -1.20 37.19
C GLY A 4 17.11 -1.58 38.11
N LYS A 5 17.01 -2.76 38.76
CA LYS A 5 17.94 -3.29 39.77
C LYS A 5 19.32 -3.73 39.22
N MET A 6 19.79 -3.17 38.11
CA MET A 6 21.16 -3.40 37.65
C MET A 6 22.04 -2.24 38.12
N GLU A 7 22.77 -2.48 39.20
CA GLU A 7 23.85 -1.60 39.66
C GLU A 7 25.14 -2.08 39.00
N GLY A 8 25.72 -1.24 38.14
CA GLY A 8 26.96 -1.51 37.43
C GLY A 8 27.35 -0.32 36.57
N THR A 9 28.65 -0.19 36.29
CA THR A 9 29.19 0.77 35.34
C THR A 9 28.74 0.42 33.90
N PRO A 10 28.66 1.40 32.98
CA PRO A 10 28.27 1.13 31.59
C PRO A 10 29.14 0.06 30.91
N GLU A 11 30.42 -0.04 31.31
CA GLU A 11 31.32 -1.09 30.85
C GLU A 11 30.93 -2.47 31.38
N GLU A 12 30.58 -2.62 32.66
CA GLU A 12 30.17 -3.91 33.26
C GLU A 12 28.87 -4.44 32.64
N ILE A 13 27.93 -3.56 32.30
CA ILE A 13 26.69 -3.96 31.64
C ILE A 13 27.01 -4.49 30.24
N ARG A 14 27.84 -3.79 29.46
CA ARG A 14 28.25 -4.24 28.12
C ARG A 14 28.97 -5.59 28.17
N ASP A 15 29.90 -5.75 29.11
CA ASP A 15 30.67 -6.97 29.26
C ASP A 15 29.81 -8.14 29.76
N PHE A 16 28.79 -7.89 30.60
CA PHE A 16 27.80 -8.90 30.98
C PHE A 16 26.97 -9.39 29.79
N PHE A 17 26.52 -8.49 28.91
CA PHE A 17 25.76 -8.87 27.71
C PHE A 17 26.63 -9.61 26.68
N GLN A 18 27.86 -9.14 26.44
CA GLN A 18 28.78 -9.76 25.46
C GLN A 18 29.31 -11.13 25.91
N ASN A 19 29.67 -11.29 27.19
CA ASN A 19 30.24 -12.55 27.70
C ASN A 19 29.21 -13.66 27.93
N ASN A 20 27.92 -13.32 28.05
CA ASN A 20 26.83 -14.30 28.20
C ASN A 20 26.14 -14.64 26.87
N GLY A 21 26.73 -14.26 25.72
CA GLY A 21 26.19 -14.57 24.39
C GLY A 21 24.89 -13.82 24.05
N LEU A 22 24.57 -12.76 24.79
CA LEU A 22 23.40 -11.93 24.55
C LEU A 22 23.80 -10.79 23.62
N ASN A 23 23.73 -11.05 22.30
CA ASN A 23 23.91 -10.00 21.30
C ASN A 23 22.77 -8.99 21.45
N ILE A 24 23.11 -7.79 21.93
CA ILE A 24 22.17 -6.68 22.12
C ILE A 24 21.41 -6.39 20.81
N GLU A 25 22.05 -6.59 19.67
CA GLU A 25 21.46 -6.45 18.32
C GLU A 25 20.24 -7.36 18.06
N ASP A 26 20.12 -8.49 18.77
CA ASP A 26 18.96 -9.38 18.65
C ASP A 26 17.79 -8.97 19.54
N TYR A 27 18.04 -8.10 20.53
CA TYR A 27 17.03 -7.55 21.44
C TYR A 27 16.61 -6.12 21.07
N LEU A 28 17.34 -5.47 20.17
CA LEU A 28 16.94 -4.21 19.58
C LEU A 28 15.86 -4.48 18.52
N GLU A 29 14.82 -3.65 18.53
CA GLU A 29 13.73 -3.70 17.56
C GLU A 29 14.31 -3.52 16.16
N LYS A 30 14.40 -4.62 15.41
CA LYS A 30 15.01 -4.62 14.07
C LYS A 30 14.19 -3.65 13.21
N PRO A 31 14.83 -2.69 12.51
CA PRO A 31 14.10 -1.73 11.69
C PRO A 31 13.21 -2.45 10.70
N ASP A 32 11.95 -1.97 10.57
CA ASP A 32 10.94 -2.56 9.71
C ASP A 32 11.54 -2.98 8.36
N THR A 33 11.55 -4.29 8.08
CA THR A 33 12.09 -4.79 6.82
C THR A 33 11.36 -4.12 5.65
N PRO A 34 12.09 -3.52 4.69
CA PRO A 34 11.44 -2.75 3.64
C PRO A 34 10.62 -3.71 2.76
N ILE A 35 9.33 -3.39 2.56
CA ILE A 35 8.48 -4.13 1.61
C ILE A 35 9.21 -4.26 0.28
N SER A 36 9.31 -5.48 -0.23
CA SER A 36 9.97 -5.76 -1.52
C SER A 36 9.27 -4.98 -2.64
N ARG A 37 10.06 -4.35 -3.53
CA ARG A 37 9.55 -3.60 -4.69
C ARG A 37 8.64 -4.44 -5.59
N ILE A 38 8.82 -5.75 -5.58
CA ILE A 38 8.03 -6.70 -6.37
C ILE A 38 6.53 -6.58 -6.06
N TRP A 39 6.16 -6.42 -4.79
CA TRP A 39 4.74 -6.29 -4.39
C TRP A 39 4.08 -5.04 -4.97
N PHE A 40 4.84 -3.94 -5.04
CA PHE A 40 4.37 -2.71 -5.67
C PHE A 40 4.15 -2.92 -7.18
N VAL A 41 5.14 -3.52 -7.86
CA VAL A 41 5.09 -3.78 -9.30
C VAL A 41 3.92 -4.69 -9.67
N ILE A 42 3.70 -5.77 -8.91
CA ILE A 42 2.59 -6.72 -9.16
C ILE A 42 1.24 -5.99 -9.07
N SER A 43 1.01 -5.20 -8.02
CA SER A 43 -0.24 -4.47 -7.86
C SER A 43 -0.47 -3.45 -8.98
N ALA A 44 0.57 -2.74 -9.41
CA ALA A 44 0.49 -1.79 -10.51
C ALA A 44 0.16 -2.48 -11.85
N ILE A 45 0.81 -3.62 -12.15
CA ILE A 45 0.54 -4.41 -13.35
C ILE A 45 -0.92 -4.89 -13.34
N LEU A 46 -1.43 -5.37 -12.20
CA LEU A 46 -2.81 -5.84 -12.08
C LEU A 46 -3.83 -4.73 -12.39
N ILE A 47 -3.61 -3.52 -11.88
CA ILE A 47 -4.47 -2.36 -12.16
C ILE A 47 -4.43 -2.01 -13.65
N VAL A 48 -3.24 -1.85 -14.21
CA VAL A 48 -3.06 -1.46 -15.63
C VAL A 48 -3.66 -2.52 -16.56
N ALA A 49 -3.39 -3.81 -16.31
CA ALA A 49 -3.96 -4.89 -17.09
C ALA A 49 -5.49 -4.90 -17.03
N SER A 50 -6.07 -4.68 -15.84
CA SER A 50 -7.53 -4.61 -15.67
C SER A 50 -8.13 -3.45 -16.45
N ILE A 51 -7.51 -2.27 -16.41
CA ILE A 51 -7.95 -1.09 -17.17
C ILE A 51 -7.87 -1.38 -18.68
N VAL A 52 -6.72 -1.84 -19.17
CA VAL A 52 -6.50 -2.09 -20.60
C VAL A 52 -7.49 -3.12 -21.15
N LEU A 53 -7.74 -4.20 -20.41
CA LEU A 53 -8.71 -5.22 -20.80
C LEU A 53 -10.14 -4.67 -20.81
N LEU A 54 -10.51 -3.85 -19.83
CA LEU A 54 -11.83 -3.23 -19.78
C LEU A 54 -12.04 -2.22 -20.91
N THR A 55 -11.04 -1.41 -21.24
CA THR A 55 -11.17 -0.32 -22.22
C THR A 55 -10.99 -0.76 -23.67
N LEU A 56 -10.00 -1.61 -23.95
CA LEU A 56 -9.64 -1.98 -25.32
C LEU A 56 -10.31 -3.28 -25.78
N VAL A 57 -10.32 -4.31 -24.94
CA VAL A 57 -10.88 -5.62 -25.31
C VAL A 57 -12.41 -5.62 -25.17
N GLN A 58 -12.95 -4.81 -24.26
CA GLN A 58 -14.39 -4.64 -24.03
C GLN A 58 -15.13 -5.99 -23.95
N PRO A 59 -14.79 -6.85 -22.97
CA PRO A 59 -15.37 -8.18 -22.87
C PRO A 59 -16.90 -8.11 -22.80
N THR A 60 -17.55 -8.84 -23.71
CA THR A 60 -19.02 -8.87 -23.87
C THR A 60 -19.72 -9.56 -22.70
N LEU A 61 -19.02 -10.46 -22.02
CA LEU A 61 -19.56 -11.26 -20.92
C LEU A 61 -19.52 -10.45 -19.61
N LYS A 62 -20.72 -10.16 -19.06
CA LYS A 62 -20.87 -9.34 -17.83
C LYS A 62 -20.04 -9.86 -16.66
N ALA A 63 -19.97 -11.18 -16.47
CA ALA A 63 -19.20 -11.79 -15.38
C ALA A 63 -17.70 -11.46 -15.48
N ILE A 64 -17.13 -11.51 -16.68
CA ILE A 64 -15.72 -11.16 -16.93
C ILE A 64 -15.49 -9.67 -16.66
N ARG A 65 -16.42 -8.82 -17.09
CA ARG A 65 -16.33 -7.37 -16.87
C ARG A 65 -16.35 -7.03 -15.37
N THR A 66 -17.25 -7.64 -14.61
CA THR A 66 -17.31 -7.49 -13.15
C THR A 66 -16.05 -8.04 -12.48
N PHE A 67 -15.56 -9.21 -12.93
CA PHE A 67 -14.33 -9.79 -12.39
C PHE A 67 -13.12 -8.87 -12.58
N LEU A 68 -12.92 -8.34 -13.80
CA LEU A 68 -11.85 -7.39 -14.09
C LEU A 68 -11.98 -6.08 -13.30
N PHE A 69 -13.22 -5.61 -13.09
CA PHE A 69 -13.47 -4.44 -12.26
C PHE A 69 -13.05 -4.68 -10.80
N VAL A 70 -13.50 -5.79 -10.22
CA VAL A 70 -13.17 -6.15 -8.83
C VAL A 70 -11.68 -6.42 -8.67
N SER A 71 -11.03 -7.06 -9.64
CA SER A 71 -9.58 -7.31 -9.60
C SER A 71 -8.78 -6.01 -9.65
N GLY A 72 -9.16 -5.06 -10.51
CA GLY A 72 -8.50 -3.75 -10.58
C GLY A 72 -8.70 -2.93 -9.29
N CYS A 73 -9.91 -2.91 -8.73
CA CYS A 73 -10.18 -2.28 -7.43
C CYS A 73 -9.39 -2.95 -6.29
N GLY A 74 -9.32 -4.28 -6.27
CA GLY A 74 -8.51 -5.05 -5.33
C GLY A 74 -7.02 -4.73 -5.44
N GLY A 75 -6.50 -4.59 -6.66
CA GLY A 75 -5.14 -4.13 -6.93
C GLY A 75 -4.89 -2.70 -6.42
N GLY A 76 -5.87 -1.80 -6.56
CA GLY A 76 -5.81 -0.44 -6.01
C GLY A 76 -5.73 -0.41 -4.48
N LEU A 77 -6.55 -1.22 -3.81
CA LEU A 77 -6.51 -1.36 -2.35
C LEU A 77 -5.18 -1.96 -1.88
N TRP A 78 -4.68 -2.96 -2.60
CA TRP A 78 -3.34 -3.51 -2.35
C TRP A 78 -2.29 -2.40 -2.40
N LEU A 79 -2.25 -1.64 -3.50
CA LEU A 79 -1.29 -0.56 -3.68
C LEU A 79 -1.42 0.51 -2.57
N ALA A 80 -2.64 0.86 -2.18
CA ALA A 80 -2.91 1.79 -1.09
C ALA A 80 -2.35 1.28 0.25
N VAL A 81 -2.52 -0.01 0.57
CA VAL A 81 -1.96 -0.63 1.78
C VAL A 81 -0.43 -0.62 1.75
N ILE A 82 0.20 -0.94 0.61
CA ILE A 82 1.66 -0.85 0.47
C ILE A 82 2.15 0.58 0.73
N ILE A 83 1.45 1.58 0.18
CA ILE A 83 1.80 2.99 0.36
C ILE A 83 1.65 3.40 1.83
N GLN A 84 0.57 2.96 2.49
CA GLN A 84 0.34 3.24 3.91
C GLN A 84 1.44 2.65 4.79
N ILE A 85 1.82 1.38 4.56
CA ILE A 85 2.86 0.73 5.37
C ILE A 85 4.23 1.36 5.10
N ARG A 86 4.56 1.62 3.83
CA ARG A 86 5.90 2.09 3.43
C ARG A 86 6.14 3.56 3.72
N PHE A 87 5.16 4.42 3.44
CA PHE A 87 5.32 5.87 3.53
C PHE A 87 4.60 6.48 4.73
N LYS A 88 3.83 5.68 5.49
CA LYS A 88 3.03 6.10 6.66
C LYS A 88 2.14 7.31 6.35
N SER A 89 1.71 7.44 5.09
CA SER A 89 0.96 8.58 4.57
C SER A 89 -0.46 8.19 4.20
N THR A 90 -1.39 8.42 5.13
CA THR A 90 -2.83 8.14 4.95
C THR A 90 -3.42 8.94 3.79
N TRP A 91 -2.94 10.17 3.58
CA TRP A 91 -3.38 10.99 2.45
C TRP A 91 -3.01 10.38 1.11
N ALA A 92 -1.78 9.89 0.94
CA ALA A 92 -1.35 9.25 -0.30
C ALA A 92 -2.08 7.93 -0.55
N ALA A 93 -2.24 7.10 0.50
CA ALA A 93 -2.98 5.85 0.42
C ALA A 93 -4.46 6.08 0.05
N GLY A 94 -5.10 7.07 0.67
CA GLY A 94 -6.48 7.46 0.37
C GLY A 94 -6.64 7.97 -1.07
N PHE A 95 -5.72 8.81 -1.54
CA PHE A 95 -5.75 9.31 -2.92
C PHE A 95 -5.62 8.19 -3.95
N ILE A 96 -4.73 7.21 -3.71
CA ILE A 96 -4.56 6.04 -4.58
C ILE A 96 -5.81 5.17 -4.58
N ALA A 97 -6.41 4.93 -3.41
CA ALA A 97 -7.61 4.10 -3.30
C ALA A 97 -8.79 4.73 -4.06
N VAL A 98 -9.10 6.01 -3.79
CA VAL A 98 -10.18 6.74 -4.46
C VAL A 98 -9.88 6.91 -5.95
N GLY A 99 -8.65 7.32 -6.30
CA GLY A 99 -8.22 7.51 -7.67
C GLY A 99 -8.36 6.24 -8.50
N THR A 100 -7.98 5.09 -7.94
CA THR A 100 -8.11 3.80 -8.63
C THR A 100 -9.58 3.43 -8.86
N ILE A 101 -10.45 3.62 -7.87
CA ILE A 101 -11.89 3.37 -8.03
C ILE A 101 -12.49 4.24 -9.14
N LEU A 102 -12.16 5.53 -9.16
CA LEU A 102 -12.61 6.46 -10.20
C LEU A 102 -12.14 6.03 -11.59
N LEU A 103 -10.86 5.66 -11.73
CA LEU A 103 -10.32 5.16 -13.00
C LEU A 103 -11.01 3.88 -13.45
N MET A 104 -11.33 2.97 -12.53
CA MET A 104 -12.04 1.73 -12.85
C MET A 104 -13.50 1.98 -13.27
N LEU A 105 -14.18 2.97 -12.68
CA LEU A 105 -15.53 3.39 -13.07
C LEU A 105 -15.55 4.00 -14.48
N VAL A 106 -14.51 4.75 -14.84
CA VAL A 106 -14.32 5.23 -16.21
C VAL A 106 -14.02 4.06 -17.15
N ALA A 107 -13.14 3.13 -16.75
CA ALA A 107 -12.75 1.99 -17.57
C ALA A 107 -13.91 1.04 -17.89
N ILE A 108 -14.85 0.84 -16.96
CA ILE A 108 -16.07 0.05 -17.20
C ILE A 108 -17.15 0.81 -17.99
N GLY A 109 -16.94 2.11 -18.23
CA GLY A 109 -17.89 2.98 -18.94
C GLY A 109 -19.12 3.36 -18.11
N ALA A 110 -19.05 3.28 -16.78
CA ALA A 110 -20.16 3.69 -15.91
C ALA A 110 -20.26 5.22 -15.78
N ILE A 111 -19.13 5.91 -15.94
CA ILE A 111 -19.03 7.38 -15.91
C ILE A 111 -18.18 7.80 -17.11
N THR A 112 -18.63 8.79 -17.88
CA THR A 112 -17.79 9.39 -18.92
C THR A 112 -16.76 10.33 -18.31
N PRO A 113 -15.56 10.51 -18.89
CA PRO A 113 -14.53 11.39 -18.34
C PRO A 113 -15.01 12.84 -18.13
N ILE A 114 -15.97 13.28 -18.95
CA ILE A 114 -16.59 14.62 -18.88
C ILE A 114 -17.47 14.74 -17.63
N GLU A 115 -18.35 13.76 -17.40
CA GLU A 115 -19.18 13.71 -16.19
C GLU A 115 -18.32 13.65 -14.92
N LEU A 116 -17.17 12.97 -14.96
CA LEU A 116 -16.27 12.91 -13.81
C LEU A 116 -15.65 14.29 -13.49
N LEU A 117 -15.27 15.06 -14.51
CA LEU A 117 -14.79 16.44 -14.35
C LEU A 117 -15.88 17.38 -13.84
N GLU A 118 -17.12 17.20 -14.31
CA GLU A 118 -18.27 17.99 -13.85
C GLU A 118 -18.62 17.70 -12.39
N ASN A 119 -18.60 16.43 -11.97
CA ASN A 119 -18.82 16.04 -10.57
C ASN A 119 -17.71 16.55 -9.63
N ILE A 120 -16.46 16.62 -10.09
CA ILE A 120 -15.38 17.24 -9.30
C ILE A 120 -15.61 18.75 -9.16
N LYS A 121 -16.08 19.42 -10.22
CA LYS A 121 -16.39 20.86 -10.16
C LYS A 121 -17.57 21.16 -9.24
N SER A 122 -18.59 20.31 -9.22
CA SER A 122 -19.76 20.51 -8.35
C SER A 122 -19.42 20.35 -6.86
N LEU A 123 -18.48 19.46 -6.51
CA LEU A 123 -17.99 19.27 -5.13
C LEU A 123 -17.18 20.45 -4.58
N LYS A 124 -16.73 21.37 -5.43
CA LYS A 124 -15.94 22.54 -5.02
C LYS A 124 -16.80 23.75 -4.60
N ASN A 125 -18.09 23.74 -4.95
CA ASN A 125 -19.07 24.75 -4.54
C ASN A 125 -19.85 24.28 -3.31
#